data_AF-A0A3B9S069-F1
#
_entry.id   AF-A0A3B9S069-F1
#
_cell.length_a   1.000
_cell.length_b   1.000
_cell.length_c   1.000
_cell.angle_alpha   90.00
_cell.angle_beta   90.00
_cell.angle_gamma   90.00
#
_symmetry.space_group_name_H-M   'P 1'
#
loop_
_entity.id
_entity.type
_entity.pdbx_description
1 polymer ?
#
loop_
_entity_poly.entity_id
_entity_poly.type
_entity_poly.pdbx_seq_one_letter_code
_entity_poly.pdbx_strand_id
1 'polypeptide(L)'
;MNLAELNRGDIEKSQIELLKCCGSSKWVDNILAARPFSSAAHLNVLAEKIWLELSKDDYLEAFAAHPKIGDSNTPEKAKNTEKWTHKEQAGMMTATESIKQELEKHNREYEKKFGYIFIVCA
;
A
#
# COMPACT_ATOMS: atom_id res chain seq x y z
N MET A 1 7.18 -13.26 -5.40
CA MET A 1 6.41 -13.86 -6.51
C MET A 1 6.93 -13.27 -7.82
N ASN A 2 7.14 -14.08 -8.85
CA ASN A 2 7.46 -13.61 -10.20
C ASN A 2 6.21 -13.61 -11.12
N LEU A 3 6.31 -13.06 -12.33
CA LEU A 3 5.18 -12.94 -13.26
C LEU A 3 4.54 -14.29 -13.64
N ALA A 4 5.37 -15.32 -13.88
CA ALA A 4 4.89 -16.64 -14.25
C ALA A 4 4.15 -17.34 -13.10
N GLU A 5 4.60 -17.11 -11.86
CA GLU A 5 3.91 -17.53 -10.64
C GLU A 5 2.61 -16.76 -10.45
N LEU A 6 2.58 -15.44 -10.69
CA LEU A 6 1.36 -14.65 -10.58
C LEU A 6 0.30 -15.12 -11.60
N ASN A 7 0.70 -15.35 -12.86
CA ASN A 7 -0.21 -15.77 -13.92
C ASN A 7 -0.88 -17.12 -13.70
N ARG A 8 -0.20 -18.05 -13.03
CA ARG A 8 -0.64 -19.45 -12.88
C ARG A 8 -0.89 -19.88 -11.43
N GLY A 9 -0.55 -19.00 -10.50
CA GLY A 9 -0.61 -19.27 -9.07
C GLY A 9 -2.03 -19.33 -8.56
N ASP A 10 -2.16 -20.05 -7.44
CA ASP A 10 -3.37 -20.09 -6.65
C ASP A 10 -3.88 -18.68 -6.30
N ILE A 11 -5.19 -18.50 -6.33
CA ILE A 11 -5.86 -17.20 -6.13
C ILE A 11 -5.55 -16.65 -4.74
N GLU A 12 -5.68 -17.47 -3.70
CA GLU A 12 -5.48 -17.04 -2.31
C GLU A 12 -4.03 -16.60 -2.09
N LYS A 13 -3.07 -17.42 -2.54
CA LYS A 13 -1.66 -17.06 -2.46
C LYS A 13 -1.32 -15.78 -3.24
N SER A 14 -1.85 -15.62 -4.45
CA SER A 14 -1.62 -14.41 -5.25
C SER A 14 -2.28 -13.18 -4.65
N GLN A 15 -3.46 -13.33 -4.05
CA GLN A 15 -4.16 -12.26 -3.33
C GLN A 15 -3.32 -11.77 -2.14
N ILE A 16 -2.77 -12.68 -1.33
CA ILE A 16 -1.90 -12.33 -0.19
C ILE A 16 -0.67 -11.54 -0.64
N GLU A 17 -0.02 -11.96 -1.74
CA GLU A 17 1.16 -11.25 -2.25
C GLU A 17 0.82 -9.89 -2.88
N LEU A 18 -0.31 -9.77 -3.57
CA LEU A 18 -0.76 -8.50 -4.16
C LEU A 18 -1.20 -7.49 -3.08
N LEU A 19 -1.84 -7.96 -2.00
CA LEU A 19 -2.25 -7.10 -0.89
C LEU A 19 -1.07 -6.47 -0.14
N LYS A 20 0.14 -7.05 -0.23
CA LYS A 20 1.36 -6.39 0.26
C LYS A 20 1.73 -5.15 -0.55
N CYS A 21 1.36 -5.12 -1.83
CA CYS A 21 1.68 -4.02 -2.74
C CYS A 21 0.60 -2.93 -2.71
N CYS A 22 -0.68 -3.31 -2.64
CA CYS A 22 -1.80 -2.39 -2.61
C CYS A 22 -2.89 -2.93 -1.67
N GLY A 23 -3.28 -2.15 -0.67
CA GLY A 23 -4.25 -2.56 0.35
C GLY A 23 -5.73 -2.59 -0.07
N SER A 24 -6.03 -2.25 -1.34
CA SER A 24 -7.39 -2.29 -1.88
C SER A 24 -7.75 -3.71 -2.32
N SER A 25 -8.77 -4.31 -1.71
CA SER A 25 -9.28 -5.61 -2.12
C SER A 25 -9.80 -5.57 -3.55
N LYS A 26 -10.48 -4.49 -3.93
CA LYS A 26 -11.02 -4.33 -5.29
C LYS A 26 -9.95 -4.28 -6.37
N TRP A 27 -8.85 -3.58 -6.09
CA TRP A 27 -7.70 -3.55 -7.01
C TRP A 27 -7.11 -4.95 -7.19
N VAL A 28 -6.90 -5.68 -6.09
CA VAL A 28 -6.32 -7.04 -6.13
C VAL A 28 -7.22 -8.01 -6.90
N ASP A 29 -8.53 -7.99 -6.65
CA ASP A 29 -9.49 -8.84 -7.36
C ASP A 29 -9.47 -8.57 -8.87
N ASN A 30 -9.44 -7.30 -9.26
CA ASN A 30 -9.39 -6.90 -10.67
C ASN A 30 -8.06 -7.31 -11.34
N ILE A 31 -6.93 -7.24 -10.63
CA ILE A 31 -5.63 -7.73 -11.13
C ILE A 31 -5.66 -9.24 -11.33
N LEU A 32 -6.20 -9.99 -10.37
CA LEU A 32 -6.30 -11.45 -10.47
C LEU A 32 -7.21 -11.88 -11.63
N ALA A 33 -8.29 -11.14 -11.87
CA ALA A 33 -9.20 -11.36 -12.99
C ALA A 33 -8.59 -11.00 -14.36
N ALA A 34 -7.60 -10.08 -14.39
CA ALA A 34 -6.94 -9.65 -15.62
C ALA A 34 -5.80 -10.60 -16.07
N ARG A 35 -5.50 -11.64 -15.31
CA ARG A 35 -4.51 -12.66 -15.69
C ARG A 35 -4.95 -13.42 -16.96
N PRO A 36 -4.02 -13.89 -17.80
CA PRO A 36 -2.57 -13.77 -17.67
C PRO A 36 -1.98 -12.50 -18.30
N PHE A 37 -0.88 -12.03 -17.72
CA PHE A 37 -0.08 -10.92 -18.24
C PHE A 37 1.05 -11.41 -19.13
N SER A 38 1.24 -10.79 -20.29
CA SER A 38 2.29 -11.13 -21.25
C SER A 38 3.69 -10.64 -20.86
N SER A 39 3.78 -9.60 -20.02
CA SER A 39 5.03 -9.06 -19.51
C SER A 39 4.79 -8.24 -18.23
N ALA A 40 5.87 -7.88 -17.52
CA ALA A 40 5.77 -6.98 -16.37
C ALA A 40 5.29 -5.58 -16.80
N ALA A 41 5.65 -5.11 -18.00
CA ALA A 41 5.16 -3.86 -18.55
C ALA A 41 3.65 -3.91 -18.79
N HIS A 42 3.13 -5.01 -19.34
CA HIS A 42 1.69 -5.20 -19.51
C HIS A 42 0.95 -5.23 -18.17
N LEU A 43 1.51 -5.90 -17.15
CA LEU A 43 0.97 -5.86 -15.79
C LEU A 43 0.92 -4.41 -15.24
N ASN A 44 2.00 -3.65 -15.34
CA ASN A 44 2.03 -2.27 -14.83
C ASN A 44 1.00 -1.36 -15.52
N VAL A 45 0.84 -1.47 -16.84
CA VAL A 45 -0.17 -0.69 -17.58
C VAL A 45 -1.59 -1.03 -17.12
N LEU A 46 -1.89 -2.32 -16.94
CA LEU A 46 -3.21 -2.74 -16.44
C LEU A 46 -3.41 -2.35 -14.97
N ALA A 47 -2.37 -2.45 -14.15
CA ALA A 47 -2.39 -2.02 -12.75
C ALA A 47 -2.73 -0.55 -12.58
N GLU A 48 -2.11 0.32 -13.40
CA GLU A 48 -2.42 1.76 -13.42
C GLU A 48 -3.86 2.00 -13.88
N LYS A 49 -4.28 1.35 -14.98
CA LYS A 49 -5.66 1.47 -15.47
C LYS A 49 -6.69 1.07 -14.41
N ILE A 50 -6.51 -0.11 -13.80
CA ILE A 50 -7.40 -0.63 -12.74
C ILE A 50 -7.42 0.33 -11.56
N TRP A 51 -6.26 0.86 -11.16
CA TRP A 51 -6.18 1.86 -10.09
C TRP A 51 -7.00 3.10 -10.40
N LEU A 52 -6.96 3.62 -11.63
CA LEU A 52 -7.72 4.80 -12.03
C LEU A 52 -9.24 4.56 -12.15
N GLU A 53 -9.68 3.31 -12.23
CA GLU A 53 -11.10 2.91 -12.29
C GLU A 53 -11.71 2.67 -10.90
N LEU A 54 -10.91 2.72 -9.83
CA LEU A 54 -11.36 2.50 -8.46
C LEU A 54 -12.28 3.61 -7.96
N SER A 55 -13.17 3.25 -7.04
CA SER A 55 -13.99 4.22 -6.33
C SER A 55 -13.18 4.93 -5.23
N LYS A 56 -13.75 6.02 -4.70
CA LYS A 56 -13.18 6.69 -3.52
C LYS A 56 -12.96 5.74 -2.35
N ASP A 57 -13.91 4.86 -2.08
CA ASP A 57 -13.83 3.96 -0.92
C ASP A 57 -12.73 2.91 -1.10
N ASP A 58 -12.51 2.45 -2.33
CA ASP A 58 -11.42 1.53 -2.67
C ASP A 58 -10.04 2.20 -2.47
N TYR A 59 -9.90 3.48 -2.83
CA TYR A 59 -8.68 4.26 -2.55
C TYR A 59 -8.46 4.42 -1.05
N LEU A 60 -9.51 4.74 -0.30
CA LEU A 60 -9.42 4.92 1.15
C LEU A 60 -9.08 3.62 1.88
N GLU A 61 -9.56 2.48 1.39
CA GLU A 61 -9.15 1.16 1.88
C GLU A 61 -7.65 0.94 1.67
N ALA A 62 -7.14 1.23 0.47
CA ALA A 62 -5.71 1.15 0.19
C ALA A 62 -4.91 2.04 1.13
N PHE A 63 -5.35 3.29 1.34
CA PHE A 63 -4.66 4.23 2.21
C PHE A 63 -4.63 3.76 3.67
N ALA A 64 -5.75 3.27 4.19
CA ALA A 64 -5.86 2.77 5.56
C ALA A 64 -4.99 1.53 5.82
N ALA A 65 -4.53 0.83 4.77
CA ALA A 65 -3.61 -0.28 4.92
C ALA A 65 -2.17 0.16 5.19
N HIS A 66 -1.81 1.44 5.01
CA HIS A 66 -0.45 1.93 5.30
C HIS A 66 -0.31 2.42 6.74
N PRO A 67 0.86 2.20 7.38
CA PRO A 67 1.19 2.84 8.64
C PRO A 67 1.42 4.34 8.43
N LYS A 68 1.04 5.14 9.43
CA LYS A 68 1.37 6.58 9.46
C LYS A 68 2.88 6.76 9.51
N ILE A 69 3.39 7.80 8.85
CA ILE A 69 4.83 8.07 8.83
C ILE A 69 5.30 8.43 10.25
N GLY A 70 6.29 7.69 10.75
CA GLY A 70 6.85 7.87 12.09
C GLY A 70 6.05 7.21 13.22
N ASP A 71 4.94 6.52 12.92
CA ASP A 71 4.18 5.76 13.90
C ASP A 71 4.69 4.31 13.99
N SER A 72 4.80 3.80 15.22
CA SER A 72 5.17 2.41 15.48
C SER A 72 3.96 1.46 15.44
N ASN A 73 2.73 2.00 15.39
CA ASN A 73 1.51 1.22 15.26
C ASN A 73 1.26 0.85 13.80
N THR A 74 1.64 -0.38 13.44
CA THR A 74 1.37 -0.95 12.12
C THR A 74 -0.07 -1.47 12.03
N PRO A 75 -0.88 -1.03 11.04
CA PRO A 75 -2.20 -1.62 10.77
C PRO A 75 -2.10 -3.13 10.55
N GLU A 76 -3.15 -3.89 10.86
CA GLU A 76 -3.15 -5.34 10.68
C GLU A 76 -2.83 -5.76 9.24
N LYS A 77 -3.37 -5.02 8.25
CA LYS A 77 -3.10 -5.21 6.82
C LYS A 77 -1.64 -4.94 6.41
N ALA A 78 -0.86 -4.22 7.22
CA ALA A 78 0.56 -3.91 6.97
C ALA A 78 1.54 -4.80 7.76
N LYS A 79 1.06 -5.71 8.61
CA LYS A 79 1.97 -6.60 9.40
C LYS A 79 2.84 -7.48 8.51
N ASN A 80 2.36 -7.86 7.33
CA ASN A 80 3.13 -8.64 6.36
C ASN A 80 4.08 -7.77 5.49
N THR A 81 4.08 -6.45 5.66
CA THR A 81 4.95 -5.48 4.96
C THR A 81 5.93 -4.75 5.87
N GLU A 82 6.05 -5.15 7.15
CA GLU A 82 6.93 -4.49 8.14
C GLU A 82 8.35 -4.23 7.63
N LYS A 83 8.94 -5.19 6.89
CA LYS A 83 10.29 -5.04 6.31
C LYS A 83 10.37 -3.92 5.27
N TRP A 84 9.32 -3.74 4.45
CA TRP A 84 9.26 -2.68 3.44
C TRP A 84 9.04 -1.34 4.11
N THR A 85 8.06 -1.26 5.01
CA THR A 85 7.79 -0.07 5.81
C THR A 85 9.02 0.41 6.58
N HIS A 86 9.73 -0.50 7.26
CA HIS A 86 10.94 -0.14 7.99
C HIS A 86 12.03 0.44 7.09
N LYS A 87 12.16 -0.08 5.86
CA LYS A 87 13.12 0.43 4.88
C LYS A 87 12.71 1.80 4.35
N GLU A 88 11.44 1.97 3.98
CA GLU A 88 10.86 3.21 3.46
C GLU A 88 10.91 4.33 4.52
N GLN A 89 10.68 3.99 5.79
CA GLN A 89 10.67 4.97 6.88
C GLN A 89 11.99 5.05 7.68
N ALA A 90 13.09 4.48 7.16
CA ALA A 90 14.35 4.39 7.89
C ALA A 90 14.87 5.76 8.38
N GLY A 91 14.71 6.83 7.57
CA GLY A 91 15.09 8.18 7.96
C GLY A 91 14.32 8.71 9.18
N MET A 92 13.05 8.30 9.32
CA MET A 92 12.19 8.71 10.43
C MET A 92 12.58 8.03 11.74
N MET A 93 13.09 6.80 11.67
CA MET A 93 13.56 6.05 12.84
C MET A 93 14.71 6.77 13.55
N THR A 94 15.60 7.41 12.78
CA THR A 94 16.77 8.14 13.26
C THR A 94 16.54 9.62 13.54
N ALA A 95 15.34 10.14 13.25
CA ALA A 95 15.04 11.55 13.47
C ALA A 95 15.01 11.90 14.96
N THR A 96 15.23 13.18 15.26
CA THR A 96 15.13 13.70 16.63
C THR A 96 13.70 13.62 17.14
N GLU A 97 13.56 13.57 18.47
CA GLU A 97 12.24 13.56 19.13
C GLU A 97 11.38 14.77 18.75
N SER A 98 12.00 15.95 18.58
CA SER A 98 11.30 17.15 18.12
C SER A 98 10.65 16.98 16.74
N ILE A 99 11.38 16.37 15.79
CA ILE A 99 10.87 16.12 14.44
C ILE A 99 9.74 15.07 14.49
N LYS A 100 9.89 14.02 15.32
CA LYS A 100 8.84 13.01 15.50
C LYS A 100 7.54 13.62 16.03
N GLN A 101 7.62 14.49 17.04
CA GLN A 101 6.47 15.19 17.61
C GLN A 101 5.82 16.16 16.61
N GLU A 102 6.63 16.89 15.84
CA GLU A 102 6.11 17.75 14.77
C GLU A 102 5.39 16.94 13.70
N LEU A 103 5.97 15.83 13.23
CA LEU A 103 5.33 14.98 12.22
C LEU A 103 4.02 14.38 12.73
N GLU A 104 3.99 13.89 13.96
CA GLU A 104 2.79 13.34 14.58
C GLU A 104 1.67 14.40 14.66
N LYS A 105 2.01 15.65 15.01
CA LYS A 105 1.07 16.77 14.98
C LYS A 105 0.54 17.01 13.56
N HIS A 106 1.41 17.05 12.55
CA HIS A 106 0.98 17.29 11.16
C HIS A 106 0.16 16.11 10.59
N ASN A 107 0.47 14.87 10.96
CA ASN A 107 -0.35 13.70 10.61
C ASN A 107 -1.79 13.85 11.15
N ARG A 108 -1.95 14.27 12.42
CA ARG A 108 -3.28 14.53 13.01
C ARG A 108 -4.02 15.67 12.31
N GLU A 109 -3.32 16.75 11.99
CA GLU A 109 -3.92 17.90 11.29
C GLU A 109 -4.34 17.54 9.87
N TYR A 110 -3.53 16.75 9.16
CA TYR A 110 -3.85 16.23 7.84
C TYR A 110 -5.08 15.33 7.89
N GLU A 111 -5.11 14.36 8.78
CA GLU A 111 -6.23 13.42 8.93
C GLU A 111 -7.52 14.15 9.31
N LYS A 112 -7.46 15.13 10.22
CA LYS A 112 -8.61 15.97 10.57
C LYS A 112 -9.14 16.75 9.37
N LYS A 113 -8.26 17.21 8.47
CA LYS A 113 -8.62 18.03 7.31
C LYS A 113 -9.18 17.19 6.15
N PHE A 114 -8.58 16.04 5.88
CA PHE A 114 -8.86 15.26 4.67
C PHE A 114 -9.68 13.99 4.94
N GLY A 115 -9.69 13.49 6.18
CA GLY A 115 -10.42 12.28 6.58
C GLY A 115 -9.66 10.98 6.32
N TYR A 116 -8.37 11.03 6.00
CA TYR A 116 -7.49 9.88 5.78
C TYR A 116 -6.03 10.24 6.08
N ILE A 117 -5.17 9.24 6.19
CA ILE A 117 -3.77 9.41 6.55
C ILE A 117 -2.95 10.10 5.45
N PHE A 118 -1.84 10.73 5.84
CA PHE A 118 -0.86 11.26 4.89
C PHE A 118 0.02 10.12 4.34
N ILE A 119 0.16 10.05 3.02
CA ILE A 119 0.95 9.03 2.31
C ILE A 119 1.87 9.74 1.30
N VAL A 120 3.12 9.28 1.23
CA VAL A 120 4.12 9.71 0.26
C VAL A 120 5.02 8.53 -0.09
N CYS A 121 5.64 8.56 -1.27
CA CYS A 121 6.72 7.64 -1.61
C CYS A 121 7.99 8.07 -0.84
N ALA A 122 8.35 7.32 0.21
CA ALA A 122 9.45 7.63 1.13
C ALA A 122 10.79 7.00 0.70
#